data_AF-A0A416Z8Q0-F1
#
_entry.id   AF-A0A416Z8Q0-F1
#
_cell.length_a   1.000
_cell.length_b   1.000
_cell.length_c   1.000
_cell.angle_alpha   90.00
_cell.angle_beta   90.00
_cell.angle_gamma   90.00
#
_symmetry.space_group_name_H-M   'P 1'
#
loop_
_entity.id
_entity.type
_entity.pdbx_description
1 polymer ?
#
loop_
_entity_poly.entity_id
_entity_poly.type
_entity_poly.pdbx_seq_one_letter_code
_entity_poly.pdbx_strand_id
1 'polypeptide(L)'
;MWYAKMYFSEGREIFQYDSLGTQGVPDVQKEFPFLESLLSFQELDCAEVTPMLQSATDNWSRFIAEDDRDALENVRRKLWRLASIHIYFRLLYVHCRYRQSAMYNQNDRGSAEDAQILDELCQLPEQLPLYQQQVQRFFELVLDVDSAGREPQAQAAKNYFHDSPKDPDLFSFRPIPLSFEPVEPGRCSPVLYSSSIRDMIDYSLRSCVERDITVRRCKNCGRWFPQTGRVSAEYCERPVPRGEQVCREIGAFKQWTKKQSDDPIFKAYRKEYKRRFAWIKAGRITDEAFYAWSEKAREEKQKCDRDIISLAEFQQWLKESK
;
A
#
# COMPACT_ATOMS: atom_id res chain seq x y z
N MET A 1 -24.11 -11.43 -15.64
CA MET A 1 -24.34 -10.38 -14.63
C MET A 1 -23.05 -10.13 -13.90
N TRP A 2 -22.72 -8.89 -13.54
CA TRP A 2 -21.47 -8.60 -12.83
C TRP A 2 -21.70 -7.58 -11.72
N TYR A 3 -21.03 -7.77 -10.59
CA TYR A 3 -21.16 -6.89 -9.41
C TYR A 3 -19.90 -6.07 -9.16
N ALA A 4 -18.73 -6.64 -9.48
CA ALA A 4 -17.44 -5.99 -9.34
C ALA A 4 -16.57 -6.27 -10.56
N LYS A 5 -16.02 -5.20 -11.15
CA LYS A 5 -14.93 -5.25 -12.11
C LYS A 5 -13.66 -4.70 -11.47
N MET A 6 -12.54 -5.36 -11.72
CA MET A 6 -11.23 -4.86 -11.36
C MET A 6 -10.29 -5.00 -12.54
N TYR A 7 -9.52 -3.96 -12.84
CA TYR A 7 -8.48 -4.03 -13.85
C TYR A 7 -7.33 -3.09 -13.52
N PHE A 8 -6.16 -3.40 -14.08
CA PHE A 8 -5.00 -2.53 -14.00
C PHE A 8 -4.86 -1.74 -15.28
N SER A 9 -4.54 -0.46 -15.13
CA SER A 9 -4.06 0.33 -16.25
C SER A 9 -2.84 1.14 -15.86
N GLU A 10 -1.76 0.95 -16.63
CA GLU A 10 -0.47 1.57 -16.37
C GLU A 10 -0.04 1.38 -14.90
N GLY A 11 0.15 2.48 -14.16
CA GLY A 11 0.50 2.48 -12.73
C GLY A 11 -0.70 2.55 -11.79
N ARG A 12 -1.90 2.20 -12.24
CA ARG A 12 -3.15 2.35 -11.49
C ARG A 12 -3.96 1.07 -11.48
N GLU A 13 -4.81 0.95 -10.47
CA GLU A 13 -5.84 -0.08 -10.36
C GLU A 13 -7.22 0.59 -10.29
N ILE A 14 -8.17 0.02 -11.02
CA ILE A 14 -9.52 0.56 -11.16
C ILE A 14 -10.50 -0.48 -10.65
N PHE A 15 -11.42 -0.03 -9.80
CA PHE A 15 -12.56 -0.80 -9.32
C PHE A 15 -13.85 -0.17 -9.82
N GLN A 16 -14.70 -0.97 -10.43
CA GLN A 16 -16.04 -0.58 -10.82
C GLN A 16 -17.04 -1.52 -10.15
N TYR A 17 -18.14 -0.97 -9.65
CA TYR A 17 -19.23 -1.74 -9.06
C TYR A 17 -20.58 -1.30 -9.61
N ASP A 18 -21.46 -2.25 -9.88
CA ASP A 18 -22.83 -2.00 -10.34
C ASP A 18 -23.83 -2.82 -9.51
N SER A 19 -24.74 -2.13 -8.81
CA SER A 19 -25.79 -2.77 -8.00
C SER A 19 -27.03 -3.18 -8.77
N LEU A 20 -27.11 -2.85 -10.06
CA LEU A 20 -28.13 -3.34 -10.97
C LEU A 20 -27.68 -4.59 -11.75
N GLY A 21 -26.40 -4.95 -11.69
CA GLY A 21 -25.85 -6.14 -12.36
C GLY A 21 -25.82 -6.05 -13.89
N THR A 22 -25.89 -4.83 -14.43
CA THR A 22 -26.02 -4.56 -15.87
C THR A 22 -24.67 -4.24 -16.52
N GLN A 23 -24.52 -4.45 -17.83
CA GLN A 23 -23.37 -3.94 -18.59
C GLN A 23 -23.57 -2.45 -18.94
N GLY A 24 -23.70 -1.61 -17.90
CA GLY A 24 -23.93 -0.17 -18.00
C GLY A 24 -22.86 0.68 -17.33
N VAL A 25 -23.15 1.97 -17.13
CA VAL A 25 -22.30 2.88 -16.35
C VAL A 25 -22.26 2.38 -14.89
N PRO A 26 -21.09 2.19 -14.29
CA PRO A 26 -21.01 1.68 -12.92
C PRO A 26 -21.58 2.70 -11.91
N ASP A 27 -22.24 2.20 -10.88
CA ASP A 27 -22.69 3.01 -9.73
C ASP A 27 -21.52 3.66 -8.99
N VAL A 28 -20.39 2.95 -8.95
CA VAL A 28 -19.15 3.44 -8.34
C VAL A 28 -17.97 3.07 -9.21
N GLN A 29 -17.13 4.07 -9.48
CA GLN A 29 -15.79 3.89 -9.99
C GLN A 29 -14.80 4.49 -9.00
N LYS A 30 -13.79 3.70 -8.63
CA LYS A 30 -12.67 4.11 -7.78
C LYS A 30 -11.36 3.78 -8.47
N GLU A 31 -10.40 4.67 -8.32
CA GLU A 31 -9.07 4.56 -8.88
C GLU A 31 -8.06 4.70 -7.75
N PHE A 32 -7.07 3.80 -7.72
CA PHE A 32 -5.98 3.82 -6.77
C PHE A 32 -4.64 3.65 -7.48
N PRO A 33 -3.52 4.05 -6.86
CA PRO A 33 -2.19 3.64 -7.29
C PRO A 33 -2.10 2.11 -7.37
N PHE A 34 -1.30 1.58 -8.28
CA PHE A 34 -1.12 0.14 -8.45
C PHE A 34 -0.81 -0.56 -7.12
N LEU A 35 -1.55 -1.64 -6.85
CA LEU A 35 -1.44 -2.50 -5.66
C LEU A 35 -1.86 -1.85 -4.33
N GLU A 36 -2.34 -0.61 -4.32
CA GLU A 36 -2.73 0.07 -3.08
C GLU A 36 -3.82 -0.68 -2.32
N SER A 37 -4.81 -1.25 -3.01
CA SER A 37 -5.92 -2.02 -2.46
C SER A 37 -5.46 -3.29 -1.73
N LEU A 38 -4.48 -4.01 -2.29
CA LEU A 38 -3.92 -5.19 -1.63
C LEU A 38 -3.05 -4.79 -0.44
N LEU A 39 -2.31 -3.69 -0.55
CA LEU A 39 -1.45 -3.21 0.53
C LEU A 39 -2.26 -2.60 1.68
N SER A 40 -3.36 -1.90 1.40
CA SER A 40 -4.30 -1.44 2.43
C SER A 40 -5.03 -2.63 3.07
N PHE A 41 -5.29 -3.69 2.30
CA PHE A 41 -5.82 -4.93 2.85
C PHE A 41 -4.84 -5.60 3.82
N GLN A 42 -3.53 -5.60 3.52
CA GLN A 42 -2.50 -6.06 4.48
C GLN A 42 -2.45 -5.25 5.77
N GLU A 43 -2.90 -4.00 5.74
CA GLU A 43 -2.96 -3.09 6.90
C GLU A 43 -4.33 -3.08 7.59
N LEU A 44 -5.30 -3.85 7.09
CA LEU A 44 -6.65 -3.92 7.64
C LEU A 44 -6.65 -4.57 9.02
N ASP A 45 -7.29 -3.92 9.99
CA ASP A 45 -7.57 -4.52 11.29
C ASP A 45 -8.76 -5.50 11.17
N CYS A 46 -8.45 -6.79 11.04
CA CYS A 46 -9.46 -7.84 10.97
C CYS A 46 -10.32 -7.92 12.24
N ALA A 47 -9.79 -7.54 13.40
CA ALA A 47 -10.54 -7.53 14.66
C ALA A 47 -11.61 -6.41 14.66
N GLU A 48 -11.34 -5.28 14.02
CA GLU A 48 -12.32 -4.20 13.87
C GLU A 48 -13.51 -4.63 12.99
N VAL A 49 -13.25 -5.32 11.89
CA VAL A 49 -14.30 -5.68 10.90
C VAL A 49 -15.09 -6.94 11.26
N THR A 50 -14.51 -7.86 12.03
CA THR A 50 -15.12 -9.16 12.36
C THR A 50 -16.50 -9.04 13.00
N PRO A 51 -16.74 -8.20 14.03
CA PRO A 51 -18.07 -8.06 14.63
C PRO A 51 -19.11 -7.50 13.65
N MET A 52 -18.69 -6.69 12.69
CA MET A 52 -19.60 -6.16 11.66
C MET A 52 -20.00 -7.23 10.65
N LEU A 53 -19.07 -8.12 10.27
CA LEU A 53 -19.33 -9.25 9.38
C LEU A 53 -20.25 -10.28 10.06
N GLN A 54 -19.98 -10.64 11.31
CA GLN A 54 -20.85 -11.54 12.09
C GLN A 54 -22.26 -10.96 12.23
N SER A 55 -22.36 -9.68 12.60
CA SER A 55 -23.65 -8.99 12.68
C SER A 55 -24.38 -8.94 11.34
N ALA A 56 -23.67 -8.74 10.22
CA ALA A 56 -24.28 -8.79 8.89
C ALA A 56 -24.77 -10.21 8.55
N THR A 57 -24.01 -11.25 8.91
CA THR A 57 -24.36 -12.66 8.72
C THR A 57 -25.66 -13.01 9.46
N ASP A 58 -25.75 -12.69 10.75
CA ASP A 58 -26.91 -12.98 11.59
C ASP A 58 -28.17 -12.28 11.05
N ASN A 59 -28.04 -11.01 10.68
CA ASN A 59 -29.15 -10.23 10.14
C ASN A 59 -29.56 -10.68 8.73
N TRP A 60 -28.62 -11.13 7.91
CA TRP A 60 -28.93 -11.67 6.58
C TRP A 60 -29.68 -13.00 6.71
N SER A 61 -29.24 -13.88 7.60
CA SER A 61 -29.93 -15.14 7.91
C SER A 61 -31.37 -14.90 8.37
N ARG A 62 -31.57 -13.98 9.33
CA ARG A 62 -32.90 -13.60 9.82
C ARG A 62 -33.78 -13.00 8.73
N PHE A 63 -33.23 -12.12 7.89
CA PHE A 63 -33.97 -11.56 6.76
C PHE A 63 -34.44 -12.64 5.77
N ILE A 64 -33.58 -13.60 5.42
CA ILE A 64 -33.94 -14.71 4.52
C ILE A 64 -35.05 -15.58 5.14
N ALA A 65 -34.94 -15.89 6.44
CA ALA A 65 -35.88 -16.79 7.10
C ALA A 65 -37.24 -16.15 7.38
N GLU A 66 -37.27 -14.86 7.75
CA GLU A 66 -38.45 -14.23 8.37
C GLU A 66 -38.99 -13.01 7.59
N ASP A 67 -38.35 -12.59 6.49
CA ASP A 67 -38.61 -11.29 5.83
C ASP A 67 -38.43 -10.08 6.77
N ASP A 68 -37.55 -10.21 7.76
CA ASP A 68 -37.31 -9.16 8.75
C ASP A 68 -36.66 -7.93 8.08
N ARG A 69 -37.47 -6.87 7.94
CA ARG A 69 -37.06 -5.61 7.29
C ARG A 69 -36.07 -4.82 8.14
N ASP A 70 -36.13 -4.93 9.45
CA ASP A 70 -35.16 -4.30 10.35
C ASP A 70 -33.82 -5.03 10.25
N ALA A 71 -33.83 -6.36 10.12
CA ALA A 71 -32.63 -7.14 9.86
C ALA A 71 -31.97 -6.70 8.54
N LEU A 72 -32.74 -6.58 7.47
CA LEU A 72 -32.25 -6.11 6.18
C LEU A 72 -31.59 -4.71 6.26
N GLU A 73 -32.23 -3.77 6.94
CA GLU A 73 -31.67 -2.43 7.13
C GLU A 73 -30.35 -2.46 7.93
N ASN A 74 -30.27 -3.34 8.93
CA ASN A 74 -29.02 -3.56 9.66
C ASN A 74 -27.92 -4.14 8.78
N VAL A 75 -28.21 -5.13 7.91
CA VAL A 75 -27.24 -5.64 6.92
C VAL A 75 -26.72 -4.51 6.05
N ARG A 76 -27.61 -3.70 5.47
CA ARG A 76 -27.22 -2.58 4.59
C ARG A 76 -26.30 -1.60 5.29
N ARG A 77 -26.63 -1.22 6.53
CA ARG A 77 -25.81 -0.30 7.33
C ARG A 77 -24.41 -0.87 7.63
N LYS A 78 -24.34 -2.15 8.00
CA LYS A 78 -23.06 -2.83 8.31
C LYS A 78 -22.19 -2.99 7.07
N LEU A 79 -22.75 -3.46 5.96
CA LEU A 79 -22.02 -3.61 4.70
C LEU A 79 -21.60 -2.25 4.12
N TRP A 80 -22.42 -1.21 4.26
CA TRP A 80 -22.04 0.14 3.86
C TRP A 80 -20.85 0.66 4.68
N ARG A 81 -20.84 0.40 5.99
CA ARG A 81 -19.71 0.75 6.87
C ARG A 81 -18.46 -0.03 6.47
N LEU A 82 -18.56 -1.34 6.25
CA LEU A 82 -17.43 -2.18 5.79
C LEU A 82 -16.87 -1.67 4.46
N ALA A 83 -17.73 -1.35 3.49
CA ALA A 83 -17.33 -0.78 2.20
C ALA A 83 -16.64 0.60 2.32
N SER A 84 -16.84 1.32 3.43
CA SER A 84 -16.11 2.56 3.73
C SER A 84 -14.73 2.32 4.35
N ILE A 85 -14.53 1.14 4.98
CA ILE A 85 -13.25 0.73 5.58
C ILE A 85 -12.30 0.21 4.49
N HIS A 86 -12.81 -0.65 3.60
CA HIS A 86 -11.99 -1.21 2.53
C HIS A 86 -12.80 -1.45 1.24
N ILE A 87 -12.17 -1.21 0.08
CA ILE A 87 -12.83 -1.31 -1.22
C ILE A 87 -13.36 -2.72 -1.51
N TYR A 88 -12.65 -3.76 -1.07
CA TYR A 88 -13.07 -5.16 -1.28
C TYR A 88 -14.46 -5.47 -0.70
N PHE A 89 -14.85 -4.86 0.43
CA PHE A 89 -16.17 -5.08 1.03
C PHE A 89 -17.31 -4.43 0.24
N ARG A 90 -17.01 -3.57 -0.73
CA ARG A 90 -18.02 -3.01 -1.64
C ARG A 90 -18.70 -4.09 -2.46
N LEU A 91 -18.01 -5.19 -2.78
CA LEU A 91 -18.58 -6.36 -3.44
C LEU A 91 -19.81 -6.88 -2.68
N LEU A 92 -19.63 -7.16 -1.38
CA LEU A 92 -20.70 -7.68 -0.52
C LEU A 92 -21.91 -6.75 -0.47
N TYR A 93 -21.67 -5.44 -0.31
CA TYR A 93 -22.73 -4.43 -0.29
C TYR A 93 -23.57 -4.44 -1.58
N VAL A 94 -22.88 -4.49 -2.72
CA VAL A 94 -23.49 -4.42 -4.05
C VAL A 94 -24.25 -5.71 -4.36
N HIS A 95 -23.66 -6.87 -4.04
CA HIS A 95 -24.28 -8.17 -4.25
C HIS A 95 -25.53 -8.33 -3.38
N CYS A 96 -25.48 -7.98 -2.09
CA CYS A 96 -26.66 -8.01 -1.22
C CYS A 96 -27.77 -7.06 -1.71
N ARG A 97 -27.41 -5.86 -2.20
CA ARG A 97 -28.38 -4.89 -2.73
C ARG A 97 -29.05 -5.39 -4.02
N TYR A 98 -28.26 -5.98 -4.92
CA TYR A 98 -28.81 -6.61 -6.11
C TYR A 98 -29.77 -7.74 -5.70
N ARG A 99 -29.31 -8.63 -4.82
CA ARG A 99 -30.09 -9.80 -4.40
C ARG A 99 -31.42 -9.41 -3.75
N GLN A 100 -31.43 -8.38 -2.90
CA GLN A 100 -32.66 -7.79 -2.37
C GLN A 100 -33.65 -7.41 -3.49
N SER A 101 -33.16 -6.78 -4.57
CA SER A 101 -34.00 -6.35 -5.68
C SER A 101 -34.52 -7.54 -6.48
N ALA A 102 -33.66 -8.55 -6.70
CA ALA A 102 -34.05 -9.81 -7.35
C ALA A 102 -35.13 -10.56 -6.54
N MET A 103 -35.00 -10.64 -5.21
CA MET A 103 -36.00 -11.26 -4.35
C MET A 103 -37.40 -10.67 -4.53
N TYR A 104 -37.53 -9.34 -4.61
CA TYR A 104 -38.83 -8.70 -4.79
C TYR A 104 -39.39 -8.86 -6.21
N ASN A 105 -38.51 -8.82 -7.22
CA ASN A 105 -38.93 -8.87 -8.62
C ASN A 105 -39.25 -10.30 -9.09
N GLN A 106 -38.48 -11.28 -8.61
CA GLN A 106 -38.56 -12.69 -9.04
C GLN A 106 -39.30 -13.57 -8.02
N ASN A 107 -39.52 -13.06 -6.80
CA ASN A 107 -40.19 -13.76 -5.70
C ASN A 107 -39.51 -15.11 -5.35
N ASP A 108 -38.18 -15.14 -5.35
CA ASP A 108 -37.34 -16.34 -5.24
C ASP A 108 -36.50 -16.38 -3.94
N ARG A 109 -37.02 -15.80 -2.85
CA ARG A 109 -36.32 -15.82 -1.54
C ARG A 109 -36.02 -17.24 -1.09
N GLY A 110 -34.82 -17.45 -0.53
CA GLY A 110 -34.31 -18.77 -0.14
C GLY A 110 -33.64 -19.51 -1.29
N SER A 111 -33.18 -18.79 -2.32
CA SER A 111 -32.50 -19.39 -3.47
C SER A 111 -31.09 -19.84 -3.13
N ALA A 112 -30.46 -20.58 -4.05
CA ALA A 112 -29.06 -20.97 -3.90
C ALA A 112 -28.11 -19.76 -3.77
N GLU A 113 -28.45 -18.62 -4.40
CA GLU A 113 -27.66 -17.39 -4.30
C GLU A 113 -27.74 -16.78 -2.88
N ASP A 114 -28.88 -16.91 -2.20
CA ASP A 114 -29.02 -16.48 -0.80
C ASP A 114 -28.12 -17.27 0.14
N ALA A 115 -28.10 -18.59 -0.04
CA ALA A 115 -27.24 -19.50 0.70
C ALA A 115 -25.75 -19.21 0.41
N GLN A 116 -25.40 -18.90 -0.84
CA GLN A 116 -24.03 -18.54 -1.21
C GLN A 116 -23.56 -17.25 -0.54
N ILE A 117 -24.39 -16.19 -0.55
CA ILE A 117 -24.06 -14.93 0.14
C ILE A 117 -23.90 -15.17 1.65
N LEU A 118 -24.79 -15.97 2.24
CA LEU A 118 -24.71 -16.29 3.66
C LEU A 118 -23.42 -17.07 4.00
N ASP A 119 -23.06 -18.05 3.18
CA ASP A 119 -21.82 -18.82 3.32
C ASP A 119 -20.58 -17.93 3.21
N GLU A 120 -20.54 -17.03 2.22
CA GLU A 120 -19.43 -16.08 2.08
C GLU A 120 -19.31 -15.17 3.32
N LEU A 121 -20.41 -14.55 3.76
CA LEU A 121 -20.42 -13.69 4.95
C LEU A 121 -19.96 -14.44 6.20
N CYS A 122 -20.36 -15.71 6.35
CA CYS A 122 -20.02 -16.55 7.49
C CYS A 122 -18.53 -16.93 7.53
N GLN A 123 -17.92 -17.21 6.37
CA GLN A 123 -16.52 -17.65 6.28
C GLN A 123 -15.51 -16.48 6.37
N LEU A 124 -15.90 -15.27 5.97
CA LEU A 124 -14.97 -14.13 5.89
C LEU A 124 -14.22 -13.79 7.18
N PRO A 125 -14.82 -13.80 8.39
CA PRO A 125 -14.09 -13.55 9.63
C PRO A 125 -12.85 -14.42 9.83
N GLU A 126 -12.91 -15.69 9.44
CA GLU A 126 -11.79 -16.63 9.54
C GLU A 126 -10.86 -16.54 8.33
N GLN A 127 -11.41 -16.27 7.14
CA GLN A 127 -10.63 -16.19 5.91
C GLN A 127 -9.79 -14.93 5.78
N LEU A 128 -10.24 -13.77 6.26
CA LEU A 128 -9.51 -12.50 6.09
C LEU A 128 -8.11 -12.54 6.73
N PRO A 129 -7.93 -12.98 7.99
CA PRO A 129 -6.59 -13.13 8.56
C PRO A 129 -5.73 -14.15 7.81
N LEU A 130 -6.32 -15.25 7.34
CA LEU A 130 -5.62 -16.27 6.56
C LEU A 130 -5.11 -15.69 5.23
N TYR A 131 -5.96 -14.92 4.53
CA TYR A 131 -5.54 -14.22 3.31
C TYR A 131 -4.43 -13.22 3.59
N GLN A 132 -4.48 -12.50 4.72
CA GLN A 132 -3.40 -11.60 5.10
C GLN A 132 -2.07 -12.35 5.27
N GLN A 133 -2.07 -13.47 5.98
CA GLN A 133 -0.89 -14.32 6.17
C GLN A 133 -0.35 -14.87 4.85
N GLN A 134 -1.23 -15.39 3.99
CA GLN A 134 -0.86 -15.97 2.70
C GLN A 134 -0.25 -14.94 1.74
N VAL A 135 -0.80 -13.73 1.70
CA VAL A 135 -0.25 -12.61 0.91
C VAL A 135 1.11 -12.17 1.48
N GLN A 136 1.25 -12.06 2.81
CA GLN A 136 2.52 -11.73 3.45
C GLN A 136 3.59 -12.77 3.11
N ARG A 137 3.24 -14.07 3.16
CA ARG A 137 4.13 -15.16 2.78
C ARG A 137 4.52 -15.10 1.30
N PHE A 138 3.56 -14.78 0.43
CA PHE A 138 3.81 -14.60 -0.99
C PHE A 138 4.77 -13.44 -1.25
N PHE A 139 4.61 -12.31 -0.55
CA PHE A 139 5.54 -11.19 -0.66
C PHE A 139 6.96 -11.62 -0.30
N GLU A 140 7.15 -12.28 0.83
CA GLU A 140 8.48 -12.69 1.31
C GLU A 140 9.22 -13.66 0.37
N LEU A 141 8.49 -14.59 -0.25
CA LEU A 141 9.08 -15.66 -1.06
C LEU A 141 9.15 -15.35 -2.56
N VAL A 142 8.28 -14.46 -3.06
CA VAL A 142 8.11 -14.26 -4.51
C VAL A 142 8.38 -12.81 -4.92
N LEU A 143 7.90 -11.83 -4.17
CA LEU A 143 7.93 -10.43 -4.62
C LEU A 143 8.98 -9.55 -3.94
N ASP A 144 9.43 -9.88 -2.73
CA ASP A 144 10.37 -9.05 -1.98
C ASP A 144 11.73 -9.04 -2.66
N VAL A 145 12.09 -7.88 -3.20
CA VAL A 145 13.33 -7.69 -3.95
C VAL A 145 14.58 -7.95 -3.11
N ASP A 146 14.50 -7.74 -1.79
CA ASP A 146 15.65 -7.84 -0.90
C ASP A 146 15.90 -9.27 -0.42
N SER A 147 14.86 -10.10 -0.29
CA SER A 147 14.97 -11.52 0.09
C SER A 147 14.88 -12.49 -1.09
N ALA A 148 13.89 -12.32 -1.97
CA ALA A 148 13.58 -13.23 -3.07
C ALA A 148 14.30 -12.86 -4.39
N GLY A 149 14.69 -11.59 -4.53
CA GLY A 149 15.41 -11.09 -5.70
C GLY A 149 14.52 -10.43 -6.74
N ARG A 150 15.02 -10.26 -7.97
CA ARG A 150 14.43 -9.36 -8.99
C ARG A 150 13.57 -10.06 -10.04
N GLU A 151 13.32 -11.35 -9.91
CA GLU A 151 12.66 -12.16 -10.94
C GLU A 151 11.40 -12.85 -10.37
N PRO A 152 10.27 -12.10 -10.18
CA PRO A 152 9.02 -12.66 -9.65
C PRO A 152 8.56 -13.92 -10.37
N GLN A 153 8.67 -13.96 -11.70
CA GLN A 153 8.31 -15.14 -12.51
C GLN A 153 9.13 -16.38 -12.12
N ALA A 154 10.45 -16.25 -11.97
CA ALA A 154 11.32 -17.34 -11.59
C ALA A 154 11.04 -17.80 -10.15
N GLN A 155 10.78 -16.87 -9.23
CA GLN A 155 10.43 -17.20 -7.86
C GLN A 155 9.06 -17.88 -7.75
N ALA A 156 8.07 -17.44 -8.52
CA ALA A 156 6.77 -18.09 -8.59
C ALA A 156 6.92 -19.53 -9.12
N ALA A 157 7.62 -19.72 -10.25
CA ALA A 157 7.87 -21.05 -10.82
C ALA A 157 8.63 -21.98 -9.83
N LYS A 158 9.48 -21.42 -8.97
CA LYS A 158 10.18 -22.18 -7.93
C LYS A 158 9.26 -22.59 -6.78
N ASN A 159 8.30 -21.77 -6.39
CA ASN A 159 7.47 -21.97 -5.20
C ASN A 159 6.12 -22.66 -5.46
N TYR A 160 5.75 -22.86 -6.72
CA TYR A 160 4.47 -23.47 -7.10
C TYR A 160 4.65 -24.76 -7.90
N PHE A 161 3.75 -25.72 -7.67
CA PHE A 161 3.45 -26.79 -8.60
C PHE A 161 2.37 -26.31 -9.59
N HIS A 162 1.94 -27.20 -10.49
CA HIS A 162 0.92 -26.85 -11.50
C HIS A 162 -0.42 -26.43 -10.88
N ASP A 163 -0.81 -27.06 -9.77
CA ASP A 163 -2.14 -26.93 -9.15
C ASP A 163 -2.10 -26.42 -7.70
N SER A 164 -0.92 -26.34 -7.09
CA SER A 164 -0.77 -26.14 -5.66
C SER A 164 0.53 -25.42 -5.30
N PRO A 165 0.56 -24.64 -4.21
CA PRO A 165 1.82 -24.12 -3.70
C PRO A 165 2.66 -25.24 -3.07
N LYS A 166 3.99 -25.10 -3.10
CA LYS A 166 4.90 -26.03 -2.41
C LYS A 166 4.91 -25.83 -0.90
N ASP A 167 4.66 -24.60 -0.47
CA ASP A 167 4.50 -24.20 0.93
C ASP A 167 2.99 -24.01 1.21
N PRO A 168 2.37 -24.76 2.14
CA PRO A 168 0.95 -24.62 2.48
C PRO A 168 0.54 -23.22 2.93
N ASP A 169 1.48 -22.42 3.45
CA ASP A 169 1.23 -21.06 3.94
C ASP A 169 1.19 -20.04 2.79
N LEU A 170 1.51 -20.44 1.56
CA LEU A 170 1.40 -19.57 0.38
C LEU A 170 -0.04 -19.45 -0.11
N PHE A 171 -0.32 -18.32 -0.76
CA PHE A 171 -1.58 -18.11 -1.45
C PHE A 171 -1.78 -19.13 -2.58
N SER A 172 -2.89 -19.87 -2.54
CA SER A 172 -3.24 -20.84 -3.58
C SER A 172 -4.03 -20.16 -4.70
N PHE A 173 -3.40 -20.01 -5.86
CA PHE A 173 -4.04 -19.47 -7.07
C PHE A 173 -5.11 -20.43 -7.60
N ARG A 174 -6.20 -19.86 -8.12
CA ARG A 174 -7.29 -20.62 -8.75
C ARG A 174 -7.69 -19.98 -10.08
N PRO A 175 -8.42 -20.70 -10.95
CA PRO A 175 -9.04 -20.07 -12.10
C PRO A 175 -9.95 -18.92 -11.66
N ILE A 176 -9.74 -17.74 -12.23
CA ILE A 176 -10.54 -16.53 -11.98
C ILE A 176 -11.17 -16.03 -13.30
N PRO A 177 -12.37 -15.44 -13.26
CA PRO A 177 -13.09 -15.00 -14.45
C PRO A 177 -12.49 -13.70 -15.03
N LEU A 178 -11.62 -13.85 -16.02
CA LEU A 178 -11.02 -12.74 -16.76
C LEU A 178 -11.68 -12.57 -18.13
N SER A 179 -12.01 -11.34 -18.46
CA SER A 179 -12.33 -10.89 -19.82
C SER A 179 -11.16 -10.09 -20.39
N PHE A 180 -11.13 -9.88 -21.70
CA PHE A 180 -10.14 -9.02 -22.35
C PHE A 180 -10.86 -7.89 -23.07
N GLU A 181 -10.81 -6.69 -22.47
CA GLU A 181 -11.69 -5.58 -22.86
C GLU A 181 -10.88 -4.32 -23.21
N PRO A 182 -11.37 -3.49 -24.16
CA PRO A 182 -10.81 -2.17 -24.43
C PRO A 182 -11.19 -1.23 -23.28
N VAL A 183 -10.36 -1.18 -22.24
CA VAL A 183 -10.55 -0.30 -21.09
C VAL A 183 -10.00 1.11 -21.33
N GLU A 184 -9.16 1.27 -22.35
CA GLU A 184 -8.55 2.54 -22.75
C GLU A 184 -8.51 2.69 -24.29
N PRO A 185 -8.46 3.93 -24.81
CA PRO A 185 -8.30 4.15 -26.25
C PRO A 185 -7.06 3.44 -26.81
N GLY A 186 -7.28 2.48 -27.71
CA GLY A 186 -6.21 1.74 -28.37
C GLY A 186 -5.52 0.65 -27.53
N ARG A 187 -6.03 0.34 -26.34
CA ARG A 187 -5.44 -0.67 -25.45
C ARG A 187 -6.50 -1.55 -24.78
N CYS A 188 -6.31 -2.87 -24.90
CA CYS A 188 -7.06 -3.85 -24.13
C CYS A 188 -6.28 -4.27 -22.88
N SER A 189 -7.00 -4.56 -21.81
CA SER A 189 -6.45 -5.13 -20.58
C SER A 189 -7.28 -6.32 -20.14
N PRO A 190 -6.68 -7.28 -19.40
CA PRO A 190 -7.47 -8.23 -18.64
C PRO A 190 -8.36 -7.49 -17.63
N VAL A 191 -9.61 -7.91 -17.54
CA VAL A 191 -10.61 -7.37 -16.60
C VAL A 191 -11.15 -8.52 -15.77
N LEU A 192 -10.93 -8.45 -14.47
CA LEU A 192 -11.51 -9.38 -13.51
C LEU A 192 -12.97 -9.05 -13.28
N TYR A 193 -13.82 -10.05 -13.40
CA TYR A 193 -15.22 -10.03 -12.98
C TYR A 193 -15.36 -10.74 -11.62
N SER A 194 -15.00 -10.03 -10.55
CA SER A 194 -14.84 -10.64 -9.23
C SER A 194 -16.18 -11.14 -8.67
N SER A 195 -16.14 -12.37 -8.15
CA SER A 195 -17.23 -12.99 -7.39
C SER A 195 -16.92 -13.10 -5.90
N SER A 196 -15.66 -12.92 -5.50
CA SER A 196 -15.21 -12.97 -4.11
C SER A 196 -14.05 -12.01 -3.83
N ILE A 197 -13.84 -11.68 -2.56
CA ILE A 197 -12.65 -10.94 -2.11
C ILE A 197 -11.35 -11.66 -2.48
N ARG A 198 -11.36 -13.00 -2.43
CA ARG A 198 -10.22 -13.83 -2.83
C ARG A 198 -9.82 -13.60 -4.29
N ASP A 199 -10.78 -13.46 -5.20
CA ASP A 199 -10.50 -13.23 -6.63
C ASP A 199 -9.73 -11.91 -6.83
N MET A 200 -10.09 -10.87 -6.08
CA MET A 200 -9.41 -9.56 -6.15
C MET A 200 -7.96 -9.65 -5.63
N ILE A 201 -7.73 -10.46 -4.59
CA ILE A 201 -6.39 -10.74 -4.06
C ILE A 201 -5.57 -11.55 -5.07
N ASP A 202 -6.12 -12.65 -5.60
CA ASP A 202 -5.49 -13.50 -6.62
C ASP A 202 -5.04 -12.66 -7.81
N TYR A 203 -5.96 -11.87 -8.37
CA TYR A 203 -5.69 -11.05 -9.53
C TYR A 203 -4.61 -10.01 -9.28
N SER A 204 -4.55 -9.44 -8.08
CA SER A 204 -3.49 -8.51 -7.68
C SER A 204 -2.12 -9.19 -7.62
N LEU A 205 -2.03 -10.32 -6.94
CA LEU A 205 -0.78 -11.09 -6.79
C LEU A 205 -0.27 -11.60 -8.14
N ARG A 206 -1.17 -12.17 -8.95
CA ARG A 206 -0.87 -12.64 -10.31
C ARG A 206 -0.36 -11.49 -11.18
N SER A 207 -1.02 -10.34 -11.13
CA SER A 207 -0.61 -9.17 -11.92
C SER A 207 0.77 -8.65 -11.53
N CYS A 208 1.18 -8.78 -10.27
CA CYS A 208 2.56 -8.48 -9.87
C CYS A 208 3.56 -9.41 -10.58
N VAL A 209 3.30 -10.71 -10.59
CA VAL A 209 4.18 -11.71 -11.24
C VAL A 209 4.21 -11.52 -12.75
N GLU A 210 3.05 -11.40 -13.39
CA GLU A 210 2.94 -11.26 -14.85
C GLU A 210 3.62 -10.00 -15.38
N ARG A 211 3.71 -8.95 -14.56
CA ARG A 211 4.32 -7.66 -14.91
C ARG A 211 5.75 -7.50 -14.38
N ASP A 212 6.34 -8.56 -13.80
CA ASP A 212 7.65 -8.55 -13.14
C ASP A 212 7.81 -7.40 -12.11
N ILE A 213 6.74 -7.13 -11.35
CA ILE A 213 6.74 -6.11 -10.30
C ILE A 213 7.12 -6.75 -8.97
N THR A 214 8.24 -6.30 -8.42
CA THR A 214 8.67 -6.62 -7.06
C THR A 214 8.08 -5.65 -6.03
N VAL A 215 8.10 -6.04 -4.75
CA VAL A 215 7.79 -5.18 -3.61
C VAL A 215 9.02 -5.01 -2.73
N ARG A 216 9.03 -3.96 -1.91
CA ARG A 216 10.07 -3.71 -0.91
C ARG A 216 9.45 -3.08 0.34
N ARG A 217 10.06 -3.31 1.51
CA ARG A 217 9.73 -2.54 2.72
C ARG A 217 10.36 -1.15 2.69
N CYS A 218 9.55 -0.11 2.86
CA CYS A 218 10.02 1.27 2.93
C CYS A 218 10.97 1.48 4.10
N LYS A 219 12.18 2.00 3.87
CA LYS A 219 13.18 2.26 4.92
C LYS A 219 12.76 3.34 5.93
N ASN A 220 11.68 4.08 5.68
CA ASN A 220 11.16 5.10 6.60
C ASN A 220 9.97 4.61 7.43
N CYS A 221 8.93 4.05 6.80
CA CYS A 221 7.69 3.66 7.50
C CYS A 221 7.54 2.14 7.69
N GLY A 222 8.40 1.31 7.10
CA GLY A 222 8.36 -0.15 7.21
C GLY A 222 7.28 -0.84 6.37
N ARG A 223 6.35 -0.08 5.77
CA ARG A 223 5.26 -0.63 4.92
C ARG A 223 5.79 -1.15 3.60
N TRP A 224 5.13 -2.16 3.06
CA TRP A 224 5.37 -2.65 1.70
C TRP A 224 4.97 -1.61 0.66
N PHE A 225 5.72 -1.53 -0.44
CA PHE A 225 5.35 -0.76 -1.62
C PHE A 225 5.85 -1.44 -2.89
N PRO A 226 5.15 -1.30 -4.03
CA PRO A 226 5.53 -1.93 -5.28
C PRO A 226 6.60 -1.09 -6.00
N GLN A 227 7.51 -1.75 -6.71
CA GLN A 227 8.56 -1.10 -7.49
C GLN A 227 8.11 -0.86 -8.94
N THR A 228 7.07 -0.05 -9.13
CA THR A 228 6.50 0.24 -10.46
C THR A 228 7.33 1.20 -11.32
N GLY A 229 8.27 1.92 -10.71
CA GLY A 229 9.16 2.87 -11.39
C GLY A 229 10.62 2.43 -11.31
N ARG A 230 11.43 3.13 -10.50
CA ARG A 230 12.84 2.77 -10.31
C ARG A 230 12.95 1.54 -9.42
N VAL A 231 13.51 0.46 -9.95
CA VAL A 231 13.83 -0.80 -9.21
C VAL A 231 14.77 -0.59 -8.02
N SER A 232 15.46 0.54 -7.94
CA SER A 232 16.31 0.91 -6.80
C SER A 232 15.59 1.75 -5.74
N ALA A 233 14.29 2.02 -5.89
CA ALA A 233 13.52 2.80 -4.91
C ALA A 233 13.58 2.14 -3.53
N GLU A 234 13.87 2.93 -2.49
CA GLU A 234 13.98 2.47 -1.09
C GLU A 234 12.88 3.03 -0.18
N TYR A 235 12.09 3.97 -0.70
CA TYR A 235 11.08 4.71 0.04
C TYR A 235 9.80 4.74 -0.77
N CYS A 236 8.66 4.54 -0.10
CA CYS A 236 7.34 4.64 -0.71
C CYS A 236 6.91 6.10 -0.91
N GLU A 237 5.83 6.29 -1.66
CA GLU A 237 5.24 7.61 -1.94
C GLU A 237 4.06 7.93 -1.02
N ARG A 238 3.80 7.10 0.00
CA ARG A 238 2.74 7.34 0.97
C ARG A 238 3.11 8.47 1.95
N PRO A 239 2.11 9.25 2.42
CA PRO A 239 2.29 10.24 3.47
C PRO A 239 2.85 9.60 4.74
N VAL A 240 3.65 10.35 5.51
CA VAL A 240 4.03 9.87 6.84
C VAL A 240 2.88 9.99 7.84
N PRO A 241 2.78 9.08 8.83
CA PRO A 241 1.72 9.15 9.85
C PRO A 241 1.66 10.45 10.67
N ARG A 242 2.74 11.25 10.68
CA ARG A 242 2.85 12.50 11.46
C ARG A 242 3.55 13.61 10.67
N GLY A 243 2.98 14.01 9.54
CA GLY A 243 3.47 15.13 8.73
C GLY A 243 2.87 15.15 7.32
N GLU A 244 3.05 16.27 6.62
CA GLU A 244 2.55 16.46 5.25
C GLU A 244 3.48 15.87 4.17
N GLN A 245 4.72 15.54 4.53
CA GLN A 245 5.73 15.01 3.60
C GLN A 245 5.52 13.53 3.29
N VAL A 246 5.94 13.10 2.10
CA VAL A 246 5.95 11.68 1.74
C VAL A 246 7.26 11.01 2.15
N CYS A 247 7.25 9.69 2.36
CA CYS A 247 8.45 8.95 2.80
C CYS A 247 9.65 9.15 1.86
N ARG A 248 9.41 9.28 0.55
CA ARG A 248 10.44 9.54 -0.46
C ARG A 248 11.18 10.87 -0.27
N GLU A 249 10.48 11.94 0.12
CA GLU A 249 11.08 13.25 0.38
C GLU A 249 11.97 13.22 1.62
N ILE A 250 11.51 12.53 2.67
CA ILE A 250 12.30 12.31 3.89
C ILE A 250 13.56 11.49 3.58
N GLY A 251 13.45 10.48 2.72
CA GLY A 251 14.60 9.73 2.23
C GLY A 251 15.61 10.61 1.52
N ALA A 252 15.16 11.50 0.63
CA ALA A 252 16.00 12.47 -0.05
C ALA A 252 16.67 13.43 0.94
N PHE A 253 15.93 13.94 1.93
CA PHE A 253 16.48 14.79 2.99
C PHE A 253 17.54 14.06 3.81
N LYS A 254 17.25 12.83 4.28
CA LYS A 254 18.22 11.98 5.01
C LYS A 254 19.48 11.73 4.21
N GLN A 255 19.35 11.43 2.91
CA GLN A 255 20.50 11.21 2.04
C GLN A 255 21.29 12.50 1.81
N TRP A 256 20.62 13.63 1.64
CA TRP A 256 21.25 14.95 1.54
C TRP A 256 22.00 15.32 2.83
N THR A 257 21.37 15.15 4.00
CA THR A 257 22.02 15.36 5.31
C THR A 257 23.22 14.43 5.50
N LYS A 258 23.12 13.17 5.06
CA LYS A 258 24.25 12.22 5.11
C LYS A 258 25.38 12.68 4.20
N LYS A 259 25.10 13.08 2.96
CA LYS A 259 26.12 13.63 2.03
C LYS A 259 26.77 14.90 2.59
N GLN A 260 26.00 15.82 3.17
CA GLN A 260 26.56 16.97 3.89
C GLN A 260 27.42 16.54 5.07
N SER A 261 27.01 15.53 5.83
CA SER A 261 27.83 15.03 6.95
C SER A 261 29.12 14.37 6.49
N ASP A 262 29.16 13.84 5.26
CA ASP A 262 30.32 13.18 4.68
C ASP A 262 31.27 14.12 3.94
N ASP A 263 30.79 15.32 3.58
CA ASP A 263 31.59 16.40 2.99
C ASP A 263 32.81 16.75 3.87
N PRO A 264 34.05 16.62 3.33
CA PRO A 264 35.28 16.99 4.04
C PRO A 264 35.29 18.43 4.56
N ILE A 265 34.70 19.38 3.83
CA ILE A 265 34.61 20.80 4.20
C ILE A 265 33.69 20.94 5.42
N PHE A 266 32.49 20.35 5.35
CA PHE A 266 31.55 20.34 6.46
C PHE A 266 32.08 19.60 7.70
N LYS A 267 32.80 18.48 7.54
CA LYS A 267 33.46 17.75 8.63
C LYS A 267 34.50 18.63 9.34
N ALA A 268 35.34 19.35 8.60
CA ALA A 268 36.34 20.26 9.16
C ALA A 268 35.69 21.42 9.93
N TYR A 269 34.70 22.08 9.32
CA TYR A 269 33.94 23.16 9.95
C TYR A 269 33.23 22.70 11.23
N ARG A 270 32.51 21.56 11.19
CA ARG A 270 31.77 21.01 12.33
C ARG A 270 32.68 20.62 13.49
N LYS A 271 33.88 20.09 13.20
CA LYS A 271 34.88 19.73 14.22
C LYS A 271 35.34 20.96 15.01
N GLU A 272 35.70 22.03 14.30
CA GLU A 272 36.18 23.27 14.92
C GLU A 272 35.05 24.05 15.62
N TYR A 273 33.84 24.06 15.03
CA TYR A 273 32.66 24.62 15.68
C TYR A 273 32.39 23.97 17.05
N LYS A 274 32.38 22.63 17.12
CA LYS A 274 32.19 21.90 18.40
C LYS A 274 33.31 22.18 19.40
N ARG A 275 34.56 22.28 18.93
CA ARG A 275 35.72 22.60 19.77
C ARG A 275 35.59 23.99 20.39
N ARG A 276 35.21 25.00 19.61
CA ARG A 276 35.01 26.38 20.09
C ARG A 276 33.77 26.50 20.98
N PHE A 277 32.70 25.78 20.69
CA PHE A 277 31.56 25.70 21.58
C PHE A 277 31.92 25.11 22.96
N ALA A 278 32.83 24.13 23.00
CA ALA A 278 33.39 23.65 24.27
C ALA A 278 34.25 24.71 24.98
N TRP A 279 34.90 25.62 24.24
CA TRP A 279 35.63 26.76 24.83
C TRP A 279 34.73 27.81 25.44
N ILE A 280 33.55 28.07 24.86
CA ILE A 280 32.50 28.89 25.49
C ILE A 280 32.13 28.28 26.84
N LYS A 281 31.79 26.98 26.84
CA LYS A 281 31.38 26.27 28.06
C LYS A 281 32.48 26.26 29.13
N ALA A 282 33.74 26.33 28.71
CA ALA A 282 34.92 26.42 29.58
C ALA A 282 35.35 27.87 29.90
N GLY A 283 34.59 28.89 29.48
CA GLY A 283 34.88 30.31 29.74
C GLY A 283 36.14 30.86 29.06
N ARG A 284 36.65 30.19 28.03
CA ARG A 284 37.89 30.57 27.31
C ARG A 284 37.66 31.58 26.19
N ILE A 285 36.44 31.65 25.67
CA ILE A 285 36.00 32.62 24.66
C ILE A 285 34.62 33.13 25.06
N THR A 286 34.30 34.37 24.69
CA THR A 286 32.95 34.92 24.91
C THR A 286 32.00 34.46 23.82
N ASP A 287 30.70 34.53 24.09
CA ASP A 287 29.65 34.21 23.13
C ASP A 287 29.75 35.12 21.89
N GLU A 288 30.02 36.41 22.08
CA GLU A 288 30.16 37.38 20.98
C GLU A 288 31.34 37.05 20.07
N ALA A 289 32.49 36.66 20.64
CA ALA A 289 33.66 36.26 19.88
C ALA A 289 33.39 34.97 19.07
N PHE A 290 32.62 34.03 19.63
CA PHE A 290 32.20 32.84 18.92
C PHE A 290 31.24 33.15 17.76
N TYR A 291 30.25 34.04 17.97
CA TYR A 291 29.33 34.42 16.91
C TYR A 291 30.05 35.12 15.76
N ALA A 292 30.92 36.09 16.05
CA ALA A 292 31.73 36.78 15.05
C ALA A 292 32.64 35.83 14.26
N TRP A 293 33.25 34.85 14.92
CA TRP A 293 33.99 33.79 14.24
C TRP A 293 33.06 32.92 13.37
N SER A 294 31.88 32.54 13.88
CA SER A 294 30.96 31.65 13.18
C SER A 294 30.43 32.24 11.87
N GLU A 295 30.23 33.57 11.82
CA GLU A 295 29.85 34.27 10.59
C GLU A 295 30.99 34.22 9.57
N LYS A 296 32.20 34.61 9.95
CA LYS A 296 33.38 34.53 9.08
C LYS A 296 33.66 33.11 8.60
N ALA A 297 33.46 32.12 9.48
CA ALA A 297 33.66 30.71 9.13
C ALA A 297 32.63 30.21 8.12
N ARG A 298 31.41 30.76 8.09
CA ARG A 298 30.41 30.47 7.04
C ARG A 298 30.79 31.12 5.72
N GLU A 299 31.33 32.34 5.73
CA GLU A 299 31.81 33.02 4.53
C GLU A 299 32.99 32.29 3.89
N GLU A 300 34.00 31.92 4.69
CA GLU A 300 35.16 31.14 4.21
C GLU A 300 34.75 29.74 3.75
N LYS A 301 33.81 29.11 4.45
CA LYS A 301 33.21 27.85 3.98
C LYS A 301 32.56 28.04 2.60
N GLN A 302 31.83 29.13 2.39
CA GLN A 302 31.18 29.42 1.11
C GLN A 302 32.19 29.70 0.00
N LYS A 303 33.35 30.29 0.31
CA LYS A 303 34.47 30.42 -0.64
C LYS A 303 35.07 29.07 -1.02
N CYS A 304 35.24 28.18 -0.04
CA CYS A 304 35.72 26.81 -0.27
C CYS A 304 34.71 25.99 -1.08
N ASP A 305 33.41 26.14 -0.80
CA ASP A 305 32.31 25.48 -1.54
C ASP A 305 32.19 26.01 -3.00
N ARG A 306 32.81 27.16 -3.32
CA ARG A 306 32.87 27.77 -4.67
C ARG A 306 34.23 27.58 -5.35
N ASP A 307 35.10 26.73 -4.82
CA ASP A 307 36.47 26.48 -5.30
C ASP A 307 37.37 27.75 -5.38
N ILE A 308 37.04 28.80 -4.63
CA ILE A 308 37.86 30.04 -4.54
C ILE A 308 39.09 29.80 -3.65
N ILE A 309 38.93 28.95 -2.64
CA ILE A 309 40.00 28.47 -1.76
C ILE A 309 39.94 26.94 -1.69
N SER A 310 41.08 26.30 -1.50
CA SER A 310 41.18 24.86 -1.33
C SER A 310 40.75 24.41 0.08
N LEU A 311 40.40 23.12 0.21
CA LEU A 311 40.11 22.50 1.51
C LEU A 311 41.27 22.67 2.51
N ALA A 312 42.52 22.62 2.04
CA ALA A 312 43.69 22.77 2.89
C ALA A 312 43.80 24.20 3.45
N GLU A 313 43.58 25.21 2.59
CA GLU A 313 43.55 26.61 2.99
C GLU A 313 42.42 26.90 3.97
N PHE A 314 41.23 26.34 3.73
CA PHE A 314 40.10 26.46 4.66
C PHE A 314 40.39 25.79 6.02
N GLN A 315 40.99 24.60 6.03
CA GLN A 315 41.39 23.91 7.27
C GLN A 315 42.47 24.67 8.04
N GLN A 316 43.40 25.31 7.35
CA GLN A 316 44.42 26.16 7.96
C GLN A 316 43.78 27.41 8.57
N TRP A 317 42.90 28.07 7.83
CA TRP A 317 42.16 29.23 8.33
C TRP A 317 41.32 28.90 9.58
N LEU A 318 40.65 27.74 9.62
CA LEU A 318 39.89 27.31 10.78
C LEU A 318 40.75 27.15 12.06
N LYS A 319 42.02 26.78 11.91
CA LYS A 319 42.98 26.62 13.02
C LYS A 319 43.60 27.93 13.47
N GLU A 320 43.87 28.84 12.52
CA GLU A 320 44.60 30.09 12.76
C GLU A 320 43.67 31.27 13.08
N SER A 321 42.41 31.21 12.65
CA SER A 321 41.39 32.19 13.02
C SER A 321 41.28 32.25 14.55
N LYS A 322 41.24 33.44 15.12
CA LYS A 322 41.04 33.63 16.56
C LYS A 322 39.56 33.84 16.84
#